data_AF-A0A968VZ26-F1
#
_entry.id   AF-A0A968VZ26-F1
#
_cell.length_a   1.000
_cell.length_b   1.000
_cell.length_c   1.000
_cell.angle_alpha   90.00
_cell.angle_beta   90.00
_cell.angle_gamma   90.00
#
_symmetry.space_group_name_H-M   'P 1'
#
loop_
_entity.id
_entity.type
_entity.pdbx_description
1 polymer ?
#
loop_
_entity_poly.entity_id
_entity_poly.type
_entity_poly.pdbx_seq_one_letter_code
_entity_poly.pdbx_strand_id
1 'polypeptide(L)'
;MSVLTIAKASAGSGKTTFLTGEILRILVKRPWAFKNILAVTFTNKAANEMKERVIEELYTLSVQNESIYLHDLKKALALTDKEIFNRSKQALGQILNNYGQFSIVTIDSFFQQVFKAFLNELGIHAQYEIELDTASVLNQAADNLLNTIDNDNLLLSWVTQLAIEKIESASGWDFKQQMLGLGKQLFSEGYINMQVNRPPFDLSTFNKLKTRLKEKVGSIELDTAQRAKAILDRVVAAGYEKDQFKGKKNSIVGKLEKIAGKDLNVLPESLGNYLEAEGWAARTHKKYEEIIQFVSGSILPLYTEFYKEYNKTFCLYNTCAELLKNLYAAGILADLQASVKQLCQATALC
;
A
#
# COMPACT_ATOMS: atom_id res chain seq x y z
N MET A 1 23.64 33.06 -14.43
CA MET A 1 23.70 31.80 -13.67
C MET A 1 22.95 32.00 -12.37
N SER A 2 21.95 31.18 -12.08
CA SER A 2 21.33 31.13 -10.76
C SER A 2 22.31 30.50 -9.77
N VAL A 3 22.73 31.24 -8.76
CA VAL A 3 23.61 30.74 -7.70
C VAL A 3 22.76 30.03 -6.67
N LEU A 4 23.00 28.73 -6.44
CA LEU A 4 22.40 27.99 -5.34
C LEU A 4 23.17 28.29 -4.06
N THR A 5 22.53 28.95 -3.11
CA THR A 5 23.10 29.23 -1.79
C THR A 5 22.51 28.26 -0.77
N ILE A 6 23.36 27.47 -0.12
CA ILE A 6 22.96 26.53 0.93
C ILE A 6 23.38 27.08 2.28
N ALA A 7 22.42 27.49 3.12
CA ALA A 7 22.67 27.90 4.49
C ALA A 7 22.49 26.70 5.44
N LYS A 8 23.61 26.14 5.92
CA LYS A 8 23.59 25.11 6.98
C LYS A 8 23.60 25.79 8.33
N ALA A 9 22.68 25.42 9.22
CA ALA A 9 22.62 26.03 10.53
C ALA A 9 21.98 25.10 11.58
N SER A 10 22.56 25.06 12.79
CA SER A 10 22.07 24.29 13.95
C SER A 10 20.84 24.94 14.61
N ALA A 11 20.22 24.29 15.60
CA ALA A 11 19.17 24.93 16.40
C ALA A 11 19.68 26.24 17.03
N GLY A 12 18.87 27.29 17.04
CA GLY A 12 19.23 28.60 17.64
C GLY A 12 20.24 29.46 16.88
N SER A 13 20.77 29.02 15.74
CA SER A 13 21.85 29.72 15.00
C SER A 13 21.39 30.87 14.07
N GLY A 14 20.16 31.38 14.23
CA GLY A 14 19.70 32.55 13.48
C GLY A 14 19.27 32.31 12.03
N LYS A 15 18.88 31.08 11.64
CA LYS A 15 18.37 30.76 10.29
C LYS A 15 17.29 31.72 9.81
N THR A 16 16.32 31.98 10.67
CA THR A 16 15.19 32.83 10.34
C THR A 16 15.61 34.29 10.19
N THR A 17 16.56 34.75 11.02
CA THR A 17 17.19 36.08 10.90
C THR A 17 17.90 36.20 9.55
N PHE A 18 18.70 35.20 9.16
CA PHE A 18 19.38 35.18 7.87
C PHE A 18 18.39 35.24 6.70
N LEU A 19 17.36 34.38 6.68
CA LEU A 19 16.34 34.37 5.62
C LEU A 19 15.57 35.69 5.54
N THR A 20 15.24 36.29 6.69
CA THR A 20 14.59 37.61 6.76
C THR A 20 15.48 38.67 6.12
N GLY A 21 16.77 38.70 6.47
CA GLY A 21 17.74 39.64 5.89
C GLY A 21 17.88 39.49 4.37
N GLU A 22 17.86 38.26 3.86
CA GLU A 22 17.90 37.99 2.42
C GLU A 22 16.66 38.51 1.69
N ILE A 23 15.47 38.29 2.26
CA ILE A 23 14.21 38.84 1.72
C ILE A 23 14.25 40.37 1.74
N LEU A 24 14.62 40.97 2.87
CA LEU A 24 14.77 42.43 3.01
C LEU A 24 15.75 42.99 1.98
N ARG A 25 16.88 42.32 1.75
CA ARG A 25 17.87 42.74 0.73
C ARG A 25 17.26 42.80 -0.66
N ILE A 26 16.44 41.81 -1.04
CA ILE A 26 15.76 41.80 -2.34
C ILE A 26 14.75 42.95 -2.41
N LEU A 27 13.94 43.11 -1.37
CA LEU A 27 12.88 44.13 -1.31
C LEU A 27 13.43 45.56 -1.30
N VAL A 28 14.49 45.83 -0.54
CA VAL A 28 15.15 47.15 -0.52
C VAL A 28 15.87 47.41 -1.85
N LYS A 29 16.44 46.39 -2.49
CA LYS A 29 17.03 46.54 -3.83
C LYS A 29 15.97 46.85 -4.89
N ARG A 30 14.81 46.18 -4.84
CA ARG A 30 13.70 46.27 -5.80
C ARG A 30 12.36 46.19 -5.06
N PRO A 31 11.76 47.32 -4.66
CA PRO A 31 10.52 47.33 -3.86
C PRO A 31 9.35 46.54 -4.46
N TRP A 32 9.24 46.50 -5.80
CA TRP A 32 8.21 45.77 -6.54
C TRP A 32 8.46 44.27 -6.69
N ALA A 33 9.62 43.77 -6.28
CA ALA A 33 9.98 42.36 -6.45
C ALA A 33 9.28 41.42 -5.45
N PHE A 34 8.48 41.93 -4.51
CA PHE A 34 7.78 41.10 -3.52
C PHE A 34 6.89 40.01 -4.16
N LYS A 35 6.29 40.29 -5.33
CA LYS A 35 5.49 39.32 -6.11
C LYS A 35 6.32 38.20 -6.74
N ASN A 36 7.63 38.42 -6.84
CA ASN A 36 8.59 37.50 -7.47
C ASN A 36 9.42 36.74 -6.42
N ILE A 37 9.11 36.90 -5.13
CA ILE A 37 9.73 36.14 -4.04
C ILE A 37 8.77 35.03 -3.66
N LEU A 38 9.25 33.79 -3.71
CA LEU A 38 8.57 32.62 -3.16
C LEU A 38 9.42 32.08 -2.00
N ALA A 39 8.87 32.14 -0.79
CA ALA A 39 9.43 31.49 0.37
C ALA A 39 8.48 30.39 0.85
N VAL A 40 9.01 29.19 1.06
CA VAL A 40 8.23 27.99 1.37
C VAL A 40 8.71 27.39 2.68
N THR A 41 7.79 26.97 3.54
CA THR A 41 8.09 26.37 4.84
C THR A 41 7.14 25.21 5.18
N PHE A 42 7.44 24.45 6.23
CA PHE A 42 6.67 23.26 6.61
C PHE A 42 5.36 23.58 7.35
N THR A 43 5.25 24.73 8.03
CA THR A 43 4.06 25.02 8.88
C THR A 43 3.51 26.41 8.65
N ASN A 44 2.19 26.56 8.78
CA ASN A 44 1.52 27.85 8.70
C ASN A 44 2.06 28.84 9.73
N LYS A 45 2.37 28.37 10.94
CA LYS A 45 2.95 29.21 12.00
C LYS A 45 4.29 29.81 11.58
N ALA A 46 5.19 29.01 11.02
CA ALA A 46 6.48 29.51 10.56
C ALA A 46 6.34 30.45 9.35
N ALA A 47 5.36 30.21 8.47
CA ALA A 47 5.10 31.08 7.33
C ALA A 47 4.62 32.47 7.80
N ASN A 48 3.65 32.48 8.72
CA ASN A 48 3.11 33.71 9.30
C ASN A 48 4.17 34.46 10.11
N GLU A 49 4.92 33.78 10.97
CA GLU A 49 6.01 34.39 11.75
C GLU A 49 7.08 35.02 10.84
N MET A 50 7.45 34.35 9.75
CA MET A 50 8.41 34.89 8.78
C MET A 50 7.83 36.10 8.03
N LYS A 51 6.54 36.07 7.68
CA LYS A 51 5.85 37.18 7.03
C LYS A 51 5.74 38.41 7.93
N GLU A 52 5.32 38.21 9.18
CA GLU A 52 5.24 39.25 10.21
C GLU A 52 6.60 39.91 10.40
N ARG A 53 7.66 39.11 10.63
CA ARG A 53 9.01 39.62 10.83
C ARG A 53 9.51 40.49 9.67
N VAL A 54 9.30 40.08 8.42
CA VAL A 54 9.70 40.91 7.26
C VAL A 54 8.95 42.24 7.25
N ILE A 55 7.66 42.23 7.56
CA ILE A 55 6.82 43.44 7.56
C ILE A 55 7.21 44.37 8.70
N GLU A 56 7.45 43.84 9.90
CA GLU A 56 7.91 44.59 11.07
C GLU A 56 9.25 45.29 10.81
N GLU A 57 10.20 44.60 10.17
CA GLU A 57 11.50 45.19 9.84
C GLU A 57 11.40 46.25 8.74
N LEU A 58 10.57 46.03 7.72
CA LEU A 58 10.29 47.07 6.71
C LEU A 58 9.62 48.29 7.36
N TYR A 59 8.72 48.09 8.31
CA TYR A 59 8.09 49.17 9.06
C TYR A 59 9.11 49.94 9.89
N THR A 60 9.93 49.25 10.69
CA THR A 60 11.02 49.83 11.50
C THR A 60 11.95 50.70 10.65
N LEU A 61 12.39 50.18 9.49
CA LEU A 61 13.20 50.93 8.54
C LEU A 61 12.43 52.10 7.91
N SER A 62 11.13 51.97 7.63
CA SER A 62 10.32 53.03 7.01
C SER A 62 10.13 54.25 7.91
N VAL A 63 10.10 54.05 9.23
CA VAL A 63 10.00 55.12 10.24
C VAL A 63 11.37 55.61 10.73
N GLN A 64 12.46 55.16 10.09
CA GLN A 64 13.84 55.56 10.38
C GLN A 64 14.33 55.14 11.78
N ASN A 65 13.75 54.06 12.33
CA ASN A 65 14.24 53.46 13.57
C ASN A 65 15.40 52.50 13.29
N GLU A 66 16.20 52.25 14.33
CA GLU A 66 17.33 51.32 14.26
C GLU A 66 16.84 49.88 14.09
N SER A 67 17.31 49.22 13.03
CA SER A 67 17.05 47.81 12.74
C SER A 67 18.38 47.06 12.70
N ILE A 68 18.38 45.83 13.19
CA ILE A 68 19.56 44.95 13.17
C ILE A 68 20.06 44.67 11.74
N TYR A 69 19.22 44.86 10.71
CA TYR A 69 19.57 44.63 9.31
C TYR A 69 20.14 45.86 8.60
N LEU A 70 20.07 47.06 9.19
CA LEU A 70 20.42 48.31 8.51
C LEU A 70 21.88 48.33 8.04
N HIS A 71 22.81 47.97 8.91
CA HIS A 71 24.24 47.94 8.59
C HIS A 71 24.55 46.95 7.46
N ASP A 72 23.95 45.76 7.51
CA ASP A 72 24.18 44.72 6.52
C ASP A 72 23.57 45.07 5.16
N LEU A 73 22.38 45.70 5.15
CA LEU A 73 21.74 46.20 3.93
C LEU A 73 22.57 47.31 3.28
N LYS A 74 23.10 48.24 4.09
CA LYS A 74 24.00 49.31 3.64
C LYS A 74 25.24 48.75 2.96
N LYS A 75 25.89 47.78 3.60
CA LYS A 75 27.09 47.12 3.07
C LYS A 75 26.80 46.31 1.81
N ALA A 76 25.69 45.56 1.78
CA ALA A 76 25.37 44.66 0.68
C ALA A 76 24.84 45.38 -0.58
N LEU A 77 24.17 46.52 -0.41
CA LEU A 77 23.54 47.25 -1.52
C LEU A 77 24.28 48.53 -1.92
N ALA A 78 25.29 48.95 -1.14
CA ALA A 78 26.02 50.21 -1.32
C ALA A 78 25.08 51.44 -1.40
N LEU A 79 24.07 51.47 -0.52
CA LEU A 79 23.06 52.53 -0.44
C LEU A 79 23.26 53.39 0.81
N THR A 80 22.75 54.62 0.77
CA THR A 80 22.67 55.48 1.95
C THR A 80 21.48 55.09 2.84
N ASP A 81 21.53 55.47 4.12
CA ASP A 81 20.46 55.18 5.09
C ASP A 81 19.11 55.75 4.60
N LYS A 82 19.13 56.98 4.05
CA LYS A 82 17.95 57.64 3.49
C LYS A 82 17.34 56.86 2.32
N GLU A 83 18.16 56.28 1.45
CA GLU A 83 17.68 55.45 0.36
C GLU A 83 17.06 54.14 0.86
N ILE A 84 17.70 53.49 1.84
CA ILE A 84 17.17 52.28 2.46
C ILE A 84 15.80 52.57 3.08
N PHE A 85 15.67 53.61 3.90
CA PHE A 85 14.41 53.98 4.53
C PHE A 85 13.29 54.28 3.50
N ASN A 86 13.60 55.03 2.44
CA ASN A 86 12.63 55.33 1.39
C ASN A 86 12.20 54.06 0.63
N ARG A 87 13.14 53.18 0.28
CA ARG A 87 12.83 51.93 -0.44
C ARG A 87 12.10 50.93 0.45
N SER A 88 12.42 50.85 1.75
CA SER A 88 11.66 50.06 2.72
C SER A 88 10.23 50.56 2.85
N LYS A 89 10.01 51.88 2.91
CA LYS A 89 8.68 52.49 2.91
C LYS A 89 7.88 52.15 1.65
N GLN A 90 8.52 52.19 0.48
CA GLN A 90 7.90 51.81 -0.79
C GLN A 90 7.53 50.32 -0.81
N ALA A 91 8.45 49.43 -0.42
CA ALA A 91 8.22 47.99 -0.37
C ALA A 91 7.07 47.65 0.58
N LEU A 92 7.08 48.23 1.78
CA LEU A 92 6.00 48.07 2.76
C LEU A 92 4.65 48.50 2.19
N GLY A 93 4.56 49.70 1.62
CA GLY A 93 3.32 50.20 1.03
C GLY A 93 2.79 49.31 -0.09
N GLN A 94 3.66 48.79 -0.95
CA GLN A 94 3.25 47.88 -2.03
C GLN A 94 2.77 46.52 -1.52
N ILE A 95 3.45 45.97 -0.50
CA ILE A 95 3.05 44.73 0.16
C ILE A 95 1.70 44.91 0.84
N LEU A 96 1.50 45.97 1.62
CA LEU A 96 0.22 46.20 2.32
C LEU A 96 -0.94 46.36 1.34
N ASN A 97 -0.74 47.06 0.22
CA ASN A 97 -1.75 47.20 -0.83
C ASN A 97 -2.05 45.89 -1.58
N ASN A 98 -1.13 44.91 -1.56
CA ASN A 98 -1.26 43.64 -2.28
C ASN A 98 -0.86 42.45 -1.39
N TYR A 99 -1.34 42.41 -0.15
CA TYR A 99 -0.82 41.50 0.89
C TYR A 99 -0.94 40.02 0.49
N GLY A 100 -2.01 39.66 -0.22
CA GLY A 100 -2.23 38.30 -0.73
C GLY A 100 -1.20 37.84 -1.77
N GLN A 101 -0.49 38.75 -2.44
CA GLN A 101 0.55 38.43 -3.43
C GLN A 101 1.95 38.30 -2.82
N PHE A 102 2.09 38.48 -1.51
CA PHE A 102 3.36 38.24 -0.82
C PHE A 102 3.49 36.76 -0.43
N SER A 103 4.16 36.00 -1.29
CA SER A 103 4.18 34.52 -1.27
C SER A 103 5.19 33.93 -0.28
N ILE A 104 4.90 34.09 1.00
CA ILE A 104 5.48 33.28 2.09
C ILE A 104 4.41 32.29 2.53
N VAL A 105 4.54 31.03 2.12
CA VAL A 105 3.49 30.01 2.20
C VAL A 105 4.03 28.67 2.67
N THR A 106 3.14 27.72 2.98
CA THR A 106 3.55 26.34 3.24
C THR A 106 3.85 25.58 1.95
N ILE A 107 4.59 24.47 2.09
CA ILE A 107 4.82 23.51 1.00
C ILE A 107 3.48 23.08 0.39
N ASP A 108 2.50 22.72 1.21
CA ASP A 108 1.18 22.27 0.74
C ASP A 108 0.45 23.36 -0.05
N SER A 109 0.41 24.59 0.48
CA SER A 109 -0.23 25.73 -0.20
C SER A 109 0.44 26.04 -1.54
N PHE A 110 1.77 25.91 -1.61
CA PHE A 110 2.51 26.08 -2.85
C PHE A 110 2.16 24.99 -3.87
N PHE A 111 2.16 23.72 -3.46
CA PHE A 111 1.77 22.63 -4.35
C PHE A 111 0.32 22.77 -4.82
N GLN A 112 -0.61 23.13 -3.94
CA GLN A 112 -2.01 23.38 -4.32
C GLN A 112 -2.13 24.50 -5.37
N GLN A 113 -1.36 25.58 -5.25
CA GLN A 113 -1.33 26.66 -6.26
C GLN A 113 -0.79 26.15 -7.61
N VAL A 114 0.29 25.38 -7.58
CA VAL A 114 0.90 24.78 -8.79
C VAL A 114 -0.07 23.80 -9.47
N PHE A 115 -0.68 22.90 -8.69
CA PHE A 115 -1.66 21.94 -9.21
C PHE A 115 -2.89 22.63 -9.81
N LYS A 116 -3.45 23.65 -9.15
CA LYS A 116 -4.57 24.42 -9.70
C LYS A 116 -4.22 25.12 -11.02
N ALA A 117 -3.01 25.63 -11.16
CA ALA A 117 -2.54 26.21 -12.41
C ALA A 117 -2.50 25.16 -13.54
N PHE A 118 -2.01 23.96 -13.25
CA PHE A 118 -1.99 22.85 -14.21
C PHE A 118 -3.39 22.35 -14.59
N LEU A 119 -4.31 22.22 -13.63
CA LEU A 119 -5.69 21.80 -13.92
C LEU A 119 -6.36 22.77 -14.91
N ASN A 120 -6.18 24.09 -14.70
CA ASN A 120 -6.66 25.09 -15.65
C ASN A 120 -6.05 24.92 -17.05
N GLU A 121 -4.76 24.61 -17.14
CA GLU A 121 -4.07 24.38 -18.43
C GLU A 121 -4.59 23.13 -19.15
N LEU A 122 -5.00 22.10 -18.40
CA LEU A 122 -5.63 20.88 -18.93
C LEU A 122 -7.11 21.07 -19.33
N GLY A 123 -7.66 22.29 -19.23
CA GLY A 123 -9.07 22.56 -19.51
C GLY A 123 -10.03 21.98 -18.46
N ILE A 124 -9.49 21.60 -17.29
CA ILE A 124 -10.25 21.08 -16.17
C ILE A 124 -10.78 22.28 -15.37
N HIS A 125 -11.94 22.79 -15.78
CA HIS A 125 -12.53 24.04 -15.27
C HIS A 125 -13.33 23.91 -13.97
N ALA A 126 -13.38 22.73 -13.33
CA ALA A 126 -14.15 22.59 -12.09
C ALA A 126 -13.40 23.20 -10.91
N GLN A 127 -14.18 23.68 -9.92
CA GLN A 127 -13.69 24.07 -8.60
C GLN A 127 -13.17 22.83 -7.86
N TYR A 128 -12.06 22.26 -8.31
CA TYR A 128 -11.48 21.11 -7.65
C TYR A 128 -10.92 21.52 -6.29
N GLU A 129 -11.42 20.88 -5.24
CA GLU A 129 -10.80 20.91 -3.93
C GLU A 129 -9.78 19.77 -3.85
N ILE A 130 -8.56 20.10 -3.45
CA ILE A 130 -7.50 19.11 -3.30
C ILE A 130 -7.65 18.53 -1.89
N GLU A 131 -8.02 17.26 -1.80
CA GLU A 131 -8.19 16.57 -0.52
C GLU A 131 -6.89 15.86 -0.14
N LEU A 132 -6.32 16.25 0.99
CA LEU A 132 -5.09 15.64 1.49
C LEU A 132 -5.39 14.44 2.41
N ASP A 133 -6.60 14.39 3.00
CA ASP A 133 -7.02 13.28 3.86
C ASP A 133 -7.61 12.12 3.04
N THR A 134 -6.71 11.30 2.49
CA THR A 134 -7.07 10.07 1.79
C THR A 134 -7.86 9.08 2.66
N ALA A 135 -7.70 9.12 3.99
CA ALA A 135 -8.41 8.22 4.90
C ALA A 135 -9.89 8.61 5.03
N SER A 136 -10.19 9.91 5.05
CA SER A 136 -11.57 10.42 5.01
C SER A 136 -12.27 10.02 3.72
N VAL A 137 -11.63 10.26 2.57
CA VAL A 137 -12.14 9.88 1.24
C VAL A 137 -12.41 8.38 1.18
N LEU A 138 -11.47 7.56 1.66
CA LEU A 138 -11.62 6.11 1.66
C LEU A 138 -12.77 5.63 2.57
N ASN A 139 -12.97 6.26 3.74
CA ASN A 139 -14.09 5.93 4.62
C ASN A 139 -15.43 6.22 3.95
N GLN A 140 -15.58 7.38 3.32
CA GLN A 140 -16.79 7.75 2.59
C GLN A 140 -17.03 6.81 1.40
N ALA A 141 -15.99 6.47 0.64
CA ALA A 141 -16.08 5.53 -0.47
C ALA A 141 -16.49 4.13 0.00
N ALA A 142 -15.98 3.67 1.14
CA ALA A 142 -16.38 2.41 1.75
C ALA A 142 -17.85 2.46 2.20
N ASP A 143 -18.28 3.53 2.86
CA ASP A 143 -19.69 3.69 3.28
C ASP A 143 -20.66 3.73 2.09
N ASN A 144 -20.32 4.45 1.03
CA ASN A 144 -21.12 4.49 -0.20
C ASN A 144 -21.23 3.10 -0.82
N LEU A 145 -20.11 2.38 -0.91
CA LEU A 145 -20.09 1.02 -1.43
C LEU A 145 -20.97 0.09 -0.58
N LEU A 146 -20.87 0.16 0.76
CA LEU A 146 -21.71 -0.62 1.66
C LEU A 146 -23.20 -0.29 1.49
N ASN A 147 -23.56 0.99 1.28
CA ASN A 147 -24.94 1.39 1.04
C ASN A 147 -25.48 0.88 -0.32
N THR A 148 -24.60 0.57 -1.27
CA THR A 148 -25.00 0.00 -2.57
C THR A 148 -25.06 -1.52 -2.58
N ILE A 149 -24.66 -2.20 -1.49
CA ILE A 149 -24.63 -3.67 -1.39
C ILE A 149 -25.98 -4.29 -1.74
N ASP A 150 -27.09 -3.72 -1.27
CA ASP A 150 -28.43 -4.29 -1.48
C ASP A 150 -28.84 -4.30 -2.96
N ASN A 151 -28.26 -3.41 -3.77
CA ASN A 151 -28.56 -3.27 -5.18
C ASN A 151 -27.54 -3.98 -6.09
N ASP A 152 -26.41 -4.41 -5.53
CA ASP A 152 -25.36 -5.15 -6.23
C ASP A 152 -25.25 -6.57 -5.70
N ASN A 153 -26.00 -7.48 -6.34
CA ASN A 153 -26.01 -8.92 -6.03
C ASN A 153 -24.61 -9.54 -6.00
N LEU A 154 -23.64 -8.96 -6.70
CA LEU A 154 -22.29 -9.52 -6.81
C LEU A 154 -21.41 -9.06 -5.68
N LEU A 155 -21.43 -7.76 -5.38
CA LEU A 155 -20.79 -7.22 -4.19
C LEU A 155 -21.36 -7.89 -2.93
N LEU A 156 -22.68 -8.04 -2.84
CA LEU A 156 -23.36 -8.79 -1.79
C LEU A 156 -22.83 -10.23 -1.69
N SER A 157 -22.64 -10.92 -2.81
CA SER A 157 -22.08 -12.27 -2.82
C SER A 157 -20.64 -12.32 -2.28
N TRP A 158 -19.82 -11.31 -2.56
CA TRP A 158 -18.44 -11.23 -2.09
C TRP A 158 -18.38 -10.94 -0.61
N VAL A 159 -19.15 -9.95 -0.14
CA VAL A 159 -19.25 -9.60 1.28
C VAL A 159 -19.77 -10.80 2.08
N THR A 160 -20.81 -11.48 1.57
CA THR A 160 -21.37 -12.67 2.22
C THR A 160 -20.37 -13.81 2.29
N GLN A 161 -19.64 -14.08 1.21
CA GLN A 161 -18.66 -15.17 1.18
C GLN A 161 -17.48 -14.90 2.12
N LEU A 162 -16.98 -13.66 2.17
CA LEU A 162 -15.96 -13.27 3.13
C LEU A 162 -16.45 -13.33 4.58
N ALA A 163 -17.70 -12.94 4.84
CA ALA A 163 -18.29 -13.07 6.17
C ALA A 163 -18.33 -14.54 6.62
N ILE A 164 -18.74 -15.46 5.74
CA ILE A 164 -18.76 -16.91 6.01
C ILE A 164 -17.35 -17.43 6.32
N GLU A 165 -16.37 -17.15 5.46
CA GLU A 165 -14.97 -17.58 5.67
C GLU A 165 -14.36 -17.04 6.98
N LYS A 166 -14.79 -15.84 7.41
CA LYS A 166 -14.31 -15.20 8.65
C LYS A 166 -14.95 -15.77 9.90
N ILE A 167 -16.24 -16.10 9.84
CA ILE A 167 -16.95 -16.83 10.90
C ILE A 167 -16.28 -18.21 11.10
N GLU A 168 -15.99 -18.91 10.00
CA GLU A 168 -15.31 -20.22 10.04
C GLU A 168 -13.89 -20.15 10.62
N SER A 169 -13.20 -19.01 10.46
CA SER A 169 -11.83 -18.79 10.95
C SER A 169 -11.74 -18.08 12.32
N ALA A 170 -12.85 -17.93 13.04
CA ALA A 170 -12.94 -17.28 14.35
C ALA A 170 -12.34 -15.84 14.41
N SER A 171 -12.27 -15.16 13.26
CA SER A 171 -11.87 -13.76 13.17
C SER A 171 -13.09 -12.85 13.19
N GLY A 172 -12.99 -11.70 13.86
CA GLY A 172 -14.11 -10.76 14.04
C GLY A 172 -14.77 -10.30 12.74
N TRP A 173 -16.04 -9.89 12.85
CA TRP A 173 -16.96 -9.58 11.74
C TRP A 173 -16.81 -8.18 11.13
N ASP A 174 -15.86 -7.36 11.59
CA ASP A 174 -15.71 -5.97 11.15
C ASP A 174 -15.16 -5.88 9.71
N PHE A 175 -16.08 -6.02 8.76
CA PHE A 175 -15.82 -6.00 7.33
C PHE A 175 -15.36 -4.63 6.85
N LYS A 176 -15.93 -3.54 7.40
CA LYS A 176 -15.54 -2.17 7.04
C LYS A 176 -14.06 -1.94 7.36
N GLN A 177 -13.59 -2.32 8.54
CA GLN A 177 -12.16 -2.18 8.87
C GLN A 177 -11.24 -2.98 7.95
N GLN A 178 -11.66 -4.16 7.49
CA GLN A 178 -10.89 -4.95 6.53
C GLN A 178 -10.87 -4.28 5.15
N MET A 179 -12.01 -3.78 4.67
CA MET A 179 -12.10 -2.99 3.43
C MET A 179 -11.20 -1.76 3.50
N LEU A 180 -11.21 -1.03 4.61
CA LEU A 180 -10.33 0.13 4.81
C LEU A 180 -8.86 -0.28 4.84
N GLY A 181 -8.53 -1.39 5.50
CA GLY A 181 -7.18 -1.94 5.54
C GLY A 181 -6.65 -2.28 4.15
N LEU A 182 -7.47 -2.92 3.32
CA LEU A 182 -7.17 -3.18 1.91
C LEU A 182 -7.10 -1.86 1.12
N GLY A 183 -8.10 -1.00 1.27
CA GLY A 183 -8.26 0.26 0.54
C GLY A 183 -7.10 1.23 0.73
N LYS A 184 -6.38 1.18 1.86
CA LYS A 184 -5.13 1.94 2.04
C LYS A 184 -4.08 1.62 0.98
N GLN A 185 -4.09 0.40 0.43
CA GLN A 185 -3.20 0.02 -0.67
C GLN A 185 -3.50 0.80 -1.95
N LEU A 186 -4.71 1.31 -2.15
CA LEU A 186 -5.07 2.10 -3.34
C LEU A 186 -4.18 3.34 -3.50
N PHE A 187 -3.70 3.88 -2.38
CA PHE A 187 -2.88 5.09 -2.32
C PHE A 187 -1.38 4.78 -2.14
N SER A 188 -0.98 3.51 -2.13
CA SER A 188 0.43 3.13 -2.04
C SER A 188 1.12 3.27 -3.39
N GLU A 189 2.37 3.74 -3.40
CA GLU A 189 3.15 3.91 -4.64
C GLU A 189 3.24 2.62 -5.46
N GLY A 190 3.42 1.47 -4.79
CA GLY A 190 3.49 0.17 -5.45
C GLY A 190 2.21 -0.17 -6.21
N TYR A 191 1.04 0.13 -5.64
CA TYR A 191 -0.24 -0.12 -6.30
C TYR A 191 -0.47 0.86 -7.46
N ILE A 192 -0.19 2.15 -7.26
CA ILE A 192 -0.32 3.19 -8.30
C ILE A 192 0.51 2.82 -9.54
N ASN A 193 1.76 2.41 -9.34
CA ASN A 193 2.65 1.99 -10.42
C ASN A 193 2.14 0.73 -11.16
N MET A 194 1.49 -0.18 -10.44
CA MET A 194 0.90 -1.39 -11.02
C MET A 194 -0.33 -1.09 -11.91
N GLN A 195 -1.06 0.00 -11.65
CA GLN A 195 -2.26 0.34 -12.43
C GLN A 195 -1.97 0.69 -13.88
N VAL A 196 -0.78 1.21 -14.17
CA VAL A 196 -0.42 1.71 -15.51
C VAL A 196 -0.55 0.63 -16.60
N ASN A 197 -0.48 -0.67 -16.23
CA ASN A 197 -0.58 -1.81 -17.16
C ASN A 197 -1.63 -2.86 -16.76
N ARG A 198 -2.64 -2.51 -15.95
CA ARG A 198 -3.65 -3.50 -15.53
C ARG A 198 -4.69 -3.74 -16.64
N PRO A 199 -4.91 -5.00 -17.08
CA PRO A 199 -6.06 -5.30 -17.92
C PRO A 199 -7.37 -5.01 -17.16
N PRO A 200 -8.44 -4.58 -17.85
CA PRO A 200 -9.72 -4.30 -17.21
C PRO A 200 -10.18 -5.53 -16.43
N PHE A 201 -10.35 -5.35 -15.12
CA PHE A 201 -10.77 -6.42 -14.23
C PHE A 201 -12.28 -6.38 -14.13
N ASP A 202 -12.96 -6.97 -15.12
CA ASP A 202 -14.41 -7.05 -15.12
C ASP A 202 -14.93 -8.30 -14.39
N LEU A 203 -16.19 -8.20 -13.99
CA LEU A 203 -16.90 -9.21 -13.22
C LEU A 203 -17.01 -10.56 -13.94
N SER A 204 -17.13 -10.54 -15.27
CA SER A 204 -17.24 -11.76 -16.06
C SER A 204 -15.92 -12.54 -16.06
N THR A 205 -14.80 -11.82 -16.14
CA THR A 205 -13.44 -12.34 -16.13
C THR A 205 -13.10 -12.88 -14.74
N PHE A 206 -13.56 -12.21 -13.69
CA PHE A 206 -13.44 -12.68 -12.31
C PHE A 206 -14.13 -14.02 -12.08
N ASN A 207 -15.41 -14.13 -12.43
CA ASN A 207 -16.17 -15.36 -12.21
C ASN A 207 -15.63 -16.52 -13.05
N LYS A 208 -15.19 -16.25 -14.28
CA LYS A 208 -14.48 -17.24 -15.11
C LYS A 208 -13.18 -17.70 -14.44
N LEU A 209 -12.38 -16.78 -13.90
CA LEU A 209 -11.14 -17.11 -13.20
C LEU A 209 -11.42 -17.92 -11.93
N LYS A 210 -12.36 -17.49 -11.08
CA LYS A 210 -12.80 -18.19 -9.87
C LYS A 210 -13.21 -19.63 -10.18
N THR A 211 -14.04 -19.81 -11.22
CA THR A 211 -14.53 -21.13 -11.65
C THR A 211 -13.36 -22.01 -12.11
N ARG A 212 -12.50 -21.51 -12.98
CA ARG A 212 -11.31 -22.25 -13.46
C ARG A 212 -10.37 -22.64 -12.33
N LEU A 213 -10.16 -21.75 -11.36
CA LEU A 213 -9.33 -22.04 -10.18
C LEU A 213 -9.97 -23.12 -9.31
N LYS A 214 -11.27 -23.03 -9.01
CA LYS A 214 -12.01 -24.05 -8.24
C LYS A 214 -12.01 -25.41 -8.93
N GLU A 215 -12.26 -25.45 -10.23
CA GLU A 215 -12.19 -26.67 -11.03
C GLU A 215 -10.79 -27.29 -10.97
N LYS A 216 -9.73 -26.46 -11.08
CA LYS A 216 -8.37 -26.96 -11.05
C LYS A 216 -8.00 -27.52 -9.68
N VAL A 217 -8.32 -26.79 -8.61
CA VAL A 217 -8.13 -27.24 -7.22
C VAL A 217 -8.88 -28.55 -6.97
N GLY A 218 -10.18 -28.59 -7.28
CA GLY A 218 -11.00 -29.79 -7.09
C GLY A 218 -10.52 -30.99 -7.91
N SER A 219 -10.03 -30.76 -9.14
CA SER A 219 -9.47 -31.84 -9.97
C SER A 219 -8.20 -32.45 -9.37
N ILE A 220 -7.30 -31.61 -8.83
CA ILE A 220 -6.06 -32.06 -8.19
C ILE A 220 -6.37 -32.77 -6.87
N GLU A 221 -7.26 -32.21 -6.04
CA GLU A 221 -7.71 -32.86 -4.81
C GLU A 221 -8.30 -34.24 -5.06
N LEU A 222 -9.11 -34.39 -6.12
CA LEU A 222 -9.77 -35.65 -6.43
C LEU A 222 -8.78 -36.70 -6.94
N ASP A 223 -7.89 -36.35 -7.87
CA ASP A 223 -6.85 -37.27 -8.38
C ASP A 223 -5.88 -37.70 -7.27
N THR A 224 -5.37 -36.74 -6.50
CA THR A 224 -4.43 -37.04 -5.38
C THR A 224 -5.09 -37.86 -4.29
N ALA A 225 -6.35 -37.58 -3.93
CA ALA A 225 -7.08 -38.37 -2.95
C ALA A 225 -7.35 -39.79 -3.43
N GLN A 226 -7.68 -39.99 -4.71
CA GLN A 226 -7.87 -41.33 -5.29
C GLN A 226 -6.58 -42.16 -5.24
N ARG A 227 -5.44 -41.56 -5.63
CA ARG A 227 -4.13 -42.23 -5.58
C ARG A 227 -3.71 -42.55 -4.15
N ALA A 228 -3.94 -41.63 -3.21
CA ALA A 228 -3.65 -41.86 -1.80
C ALA A 228 -4.53 -43.00 -1.22
N LYS A 229 -5.83 -43.01 -1.54
CA LYS A 229 -6.74 -44.10 -1.14
C LYS A 229 -6.31 -45.46 -1.68
N ALA A 230 -5.91 -45.54 -2.94
CA ALA A 230 -5.44 -46.80 -3.53
C ALA A 230 -4.22 -47.38 -2.79
N ILE A 231 -3.33 -46.53 -2.25
CA ILE A 231 -2.21 -46.95 -1.41
C ILE A 231 -2.70 -47.39 -0.03
N LEU A 232 -3.59 -46.62 0.60
CA LEU A 232 -4.16 -46.93 1.91
C LEU A 232 -4.94 -48.26 1.89
N ASP A 233 -5.72 -48.52 0.85
CA ASP A 233 -6.51 -49.75 0.71
C ASP A 233 -5.59 -50.98 0.66
N ARG A 234 -4.41 -50.88 0.03
CA ARG A 234 -3.40 -51.96 0.05
C ARG A 234 -2.78 -52.17 1.43
N VAL A 235 -2.53 -51.08 2.17
CA VAL A 235 -2.02 -51.15 3.55
C VAL A 235 -3.02 -51.84 4.46
N VAL A 236 -4.31 -51.49 4.33
CA VAL A 236 -5.41 -52.09 5.10
C VAL A 236 -5.63 -53.55 4.70
N ALA A 237 -5.59 -53.88 3.41
CA ALA A 237 -5.75 -55.26 2.93
C ALA A 237 -4.64 -56.20 3.42
N ALA A 238 -3.44 -55.68 3.67
CA ALA A 238 -2.34 -56.42 4.27
C ALA A 238 -2.43 -56.52 5.81
N GLY A 239 -3.46 -55.92 6.43
CA GLY A 239 -3.70 -55.98 7.86
C GLY A 239 -2.79 -55.08 8.70
N TYR A 240 -2.17 -54.06 8.08
CA TYR A 240 -1.32 -53.11 8.80
C TYR A 240 -2.11 -51.89 9.27
N GLU A 241 -1.81 -51.42 10.48
CA GLU A 241 -2.37 -50.21 11.06
C GLU A 241 -1.35 -49.05 11.04
N LYS A 242 -1.85 -47.81 11.05
CA LYS A 242 -1.01 -46.59 10.96
C LYS A 242 0.05 -46.46 12.05
N ASP A 243 -0.18 -47.03 13.23
CA ASP A 243 0.75 -46.96 14.37
C ASP A 243 1.95 -47.90 14.24
N GLN A 244 1.91 -48.83 13.29
CA GLN A 244 2.99 -49.76 13.00
C GLN A 244 4.06 -49.15 12.09
N PHE A 245 3.78 -48.00 11.49
CA PHE A 245 4.71 -47.27 10.63
C PHE A 245 5.52 -46.22 11.39
N LYS A 246 6.72 -45.93 10.88
CA LYS A 246 7.66 -44.97 11.48
C LYS A 246 6.99 -43.59 11.62
N GLY A 247 6.92 -43.08 12.85
CA GLY A 247 6.28 -41.81 13.18
C GLY A 247 4.86 -41.91 13.75
N LYS A 248 4.27 -43.12 13.83
CA LYS A 248 2.93 -43.38 14.39
C LYS A 248 1.87 -42.45 13.81
N LYS A 249 1.36 -41.48 14.60
CA LYS A 249 0.39 -40.46 14.15
C LYS A 249 0.89 -39.58 13.00
N ASN A 250 2.20 -39.31 12.92
CA ASN A 250 2.82 -38.54 11.84
C ASN A 250 3.50 -39.44 10.80
N SER A 251 3.14 -40.73 10.76
CA SER A 251 3.65 -41.67 9.76
C SER A 251 3.20 -41.30 8.35
N ILE A 252 3.82 -41.92 7.36
CA ILE A 252 3.41 -41.78 5.96
C ILE A 252 1.95 -42.19 5.74
N VAL A 253 1.45 -43.20 6.46
CA VAL A 253 0.04 -43.60 6.42
C VAL A 253 -0.85 -42.47 6.94
N GLY A 254 -0.50 -41.83 8.06
CA GLY A 254 -1.26 -40.67 8.57
C GLY A 254 -1.22 -39.46 7.63
N LYS A 255 -0.12 -39.26 6.89
CA LYS A 255 -0.04 -38.21 5.86
C LYS A 255 -0.89 -38.54 4.63
N LEU A 256 -0.89 -39.79 4.19
CA LEU A 256 -1.74 -40.28 3.11
C LEU A 256 -3.23 -40.23 3.50
N GLU A 257 -3.58 -40.49 4.76
CA GLU A 257 -4.95 -40.31 5.29
C GLU A 257 -5.42 -38.85 5.15
N LYS A 258 -4.57 -37.86 5.47
CA LYS A 258 -4.88 -36.44 5.28
C LYS A 258 -5.11 -36.10 3.81
N ILE A 259 -4.19 -36.53 2.93
CA ILE A 259 -4.29 -36.30 1.49
C ILE A 259 -5.54 -36.97 0.90
N ALA A 260 -5.87 -38.19 1.35
CA ALA A 260 -7.10 -38.90 0.99
C ALA A 260 -8.37 -38.17 1.47
N GLY A 261 -8.27 -37.43 2.57
CA GLY A 261 -9.28 -36.50 3.09
C GLY A 261 -9.30 -35.13 2.42
N LYS A 262 -8.53 -34.93 1.34
CA LYS A 262 -8.34 -33.65 0.61
C LYS A 262 -7.62 -32.56 1.40
N ASP A 263 -6.97 -32.89 2.51
CA ASP A 263 -6.07 -31.98 3.21
C ASP A 263 -4.66 -32.08 2.61
N LEU A 264 -4.39 -31.20 1.65
CA LEU A 264 -3.12 -31.11 0.91
C LEU A 264 -2.08 -30.21 1.61
N ASN A 265 -2.24 -29.88 2.89
CA ASN A 265 -1.23 -29.16 3.68
C ASN A 265 -0.04 -30.06 4.09
N VAL A 266 0.38 -30.96 3.20
CA VAL A 266 1.50 -31.88 3.38
C VAL A 266 2.57 -31.53 2.36
N LEU A 267 3.72 -31.04 2.84
CA LEU A 267 4.83 -30.65 1.98
C LEU A 267 5.44 -31.85 1.25
N PRO A 268 5.75 -31.76 -0.06
CA PRO A 268 6.40 -32.83 -0.82
C PRO A 268 7.72 -33.28 -0.20
N GLU A 269 8.55 -32.37 0.31
CA GLU A 269 9.81 -32.71 0.99
C GLU A 269 9.62 -33.71 2.13
N SER A 270 8.49 -33.59 2.85
CA SER A 270 8.14 -34.47 3.95
C SER A 270 7.71 -35.88 3.51
N LEU A 271 7.42 -36.06 2.22
CA LEU A 271 7.05 -37.31 1.56
C LEU A 271 8.25 -37.96 0.85
N GLY A 272 9.27 -37.18 0.48
CA GLY A 272 10.47 -37.69 -0.21
C GLY A 272 11.24 -38.76 0.58
N ASN A 273 11.23 -38.68 1.91
CA ASN A 273 11.90 -39.64 2.81
C ASN A 273 11.32 -41.07 2.77
N TYR A 274 10.23 -41.29 2.04
CA TYR A 274 9.54 -42.58 1.94
C TYR A 274 9.67 -43.20 0.53
N LEU A 275 10.54 -42.65 -0.32
CA LEU A 275 10.89 -43.25 -1.62
C LEU A 275 11.76 -44.51 -1.49
N GLU A 276 12.29 -44.76 -0.30
CA GLU A 276 13.00 -45.98 0.09
C GLU A 276 12.16 -46.74 1.12
N ALA A 277 12.09 -48.06 1.01
CA ALA A 277 11.27 -48.88 1.89
C ALA A 277 11.71 -48.74 3.37
N GLU A 278 13.01 -48.58 3.61
CA GLU A 278 13.64 -48.36 4.91
C GLU A 278 13.09 -47.10 5.62
N GLY A 279 12.53 -46.16 4.87
CA GLY A 279 11.85 -44.98 5.40
C GLY A 279 10.53 -45.27 6.10
N TRP A 280 9.88 -46.39 5.80
CA TRP A 280 8.51 -46.71 6.24
C TRP A 280 8.43 -47.33 7.64
N ALA A 281 9.47 -48.06 8.06
CA ALA A 281 9.51 -48.76 9.35
C ALA A 281 10.70 -48.34 10.20
N ALA A 282 10.54 -48.36 11.54
CA ALA A 282 11.67 -48.16 12.44
C ALA A 282 12.47 -49.46 12.57
N ARG A 283 13.81 -49.41 12.51
CA ARG A 283 14.68 -50.60 12.64
C ARG A 283 14.47 -51.40 13.93
N THR A 284 13.94 -50.76 14.98
CA THR A 284 13.62 -51.36 16.27
C THR A 284 12.25 -52.04 16.31
N HIS A 285 11.48 -52.00 15.21
CA HIS A 285 10.14 -52.58 15.15
C HIS A 285 10.18 -54.09 14.97
N LYS A 286 9.37 -54.84 15.74
CA LYS A 286 9.36 -56.31 15.75
C LYS A 286 9.08 -56.96 14.37
N LYS A 287 8.34 -56.25 13.51
CA LYS A 287 7.98 -56.68 12.15
C LYS A 287 8.71 -55.90 11.05
N TYR A 288 9.91 -55.40 11.33
CA TYR A 288 10.64 -54.53 10.39
C TYR A 288 10.79 -55.21 9.02
N GLU A 289 11.35 -56.43 8.96
CA GLU A 289 11.60 -57.14 7.69
C GLU A 289 10.33 -57.44 6.90
N GLU A 290 9.24 -57.84 7.57
CA GLU A 290 7.93 -58.06 6.94
C GLU A 290 7.37 -56.79 6.30
N ILE A 291 7.43 -55.66 7.01
CA ILE A 291 6.94 -54.37 6.50
C ILE A 291 7.78 -53.91 5.31
N ILE A 292 9.11 -54.06 5.38
CA ILE A 292 10.01 -53.69 4.28
C ILE A 292 9.73 -54.53 3.04
N GLN A 293 9.59 -55.85 3.15
CA GLN A 293 9.26 -56.71 2.01
C GLN A 293 7.90 -56.33 1.39
N PHE A 294 6.89 -56.11 2.23
CA PHE A 294 5.57 -55.68 1.77
C PHE A 294 5.62 -54.34 1.04
N VAL A 295 6.30 -53.34 1.63
CA VAL A 295 6.44 -52.01 1.04
C VAL A 295 7.17 -52.10 -0.30
N SER A 296 8.34 -52.74 -0.34
CA SER A 296 9.14 -52.88 -1.56
C SER A 296 8.39 -53.61 -2.68
N GLY A 297 7.62 -54.64 -2.36
CA GLY A 297 6.91 -55.44 -3.35
C GLY A 297 5.60 -54.84 -3.85
N SER A 298 4.81 -54.24 -2.96
CA SER A 298 3.40 -53.91 -3.25
C SER A 298 3.06 -52.42 -3.19
N ILE A 299 3.83 -51.61 -2.45
CA ILE A 299 3.51 -50.19 -2.19
C ILE A 299 4.46 -49.26 -2.91
N LEU A 300 5.76 -49.54 -2.91
CA LEU A 300 6.80 -48.63 -3.36
C LEU A 300 6.59 -48.14 -4.80
N PRO A 301 6.28 -49.00 -5.80
CA PRO A 301 6.04 -48.52 -7.17
C PRO A 301 4.86 -47.55 -7.27
N LEU A 302 3.75 -47.83 -6.58
CA LEU A 302 2.60 -46.94 -6.54
C LEU A 302 2.92 -45.63 -5.82
N TYR A 303 3.65 -45.71 -4.71
CA TYR A 303 4.03 -44.56 -3.94
C TYR A 303 4.98 -43.64 -4.71
N THR A 304 5.94 -44.20 -5.44
CA THR A 304 6.86 -43.43 -6.28
C THR A 304 6.11 -42.69 -7.39
N GLU A 305 5.13 -43.34 -8.04
CA GLU A 305 4.29 -42.68 -9.05
C GLU A 305 3.43 -41.56 -8.42
N PHE A 306 2.79 -41.85 -7.29
CA PHE A 306 2.04 -40.87 -6.50
C PHE A 306 2.89 -39.65 -6.15
N TYR A 307 4.09 -39.87 -5.58
CA TYR A 307 4.99 -38.81 -5.16
C TYR A 307 5.42 -37.92 -6.33
N LYS A 308 5.72 -38.53 -7.48
CA LYS A 308 6.13 -37.80 -8.69
C LYS A 308 5.03 -36.85 -9.17
N GLU A 309 3.79 -37.32 -9.27
CA GLU A 309 2.68 -36.47 -9.72
C GLU A 309 2.25 -35.46 -8.66
N TYR A 310 2.26 -35.85 -7.38
CA TYR A 310 2.00 -34.95 -6.25
C TYR A 310 2.99 -33.78 -6.25
N ASN A 311 4.29 -34.06 -6.30
CA ASN A 311 5.33 -33.01 -6.28
C ASN A 311 5.23 -32.07 -7.49
N LYS A 312 4.92 -32.62 -8.68
CA LYS A 312 4.74 -31.85 -9.92
C LYS A 312 3.53 -30.91 -9.84
N THR A 313 2.42 -31.35 -9.25
CA THR A 313 1.17 -30.59 -9.18
C THR A 313 1.07 -29.68 -7.95
N PHE A 314 1.86 -29.91 -6.90
CA PHE A 314 1.79 -29.21 -5.62
C PHE A 314 1.93 -27.69 -5.73
N CYS A 315 2.90 -27.21 -6.52
CA CYS A 315 3.11 -25.78 -6.73
C CYS A 315 1.88 -25.11 -7.38
N LEU A 316 1.31 -25.76 -8.40
CA LEU A 316 0.11 -25.27 -9.07
C LEU A 316 -1.10 -25.26 -8.14
N TYR A 317 -1.29 -26.32 -7.35
CA TYR A 317 -2.34 -26.40 -6.34
C TYR A 317 -2.24 -25.25 -5.34
N ASN A 318 -1.07 -25.05 -4.73
CA ASN A 318 -0.87 -23.97 -3.76
C ASN A 318 -1.10 -22.60 -4.36
N THR A 319 -0.62 -22.38 -5.59
CA THR A 319 -0.86 -21.13 -6.31
C THR A 319 -2.35 -20.91 -6.52
N CYS A 320 -3.10 -21.91 -6.98
CA CYS A 320 -4.54 -21.78 -7.22
C CYS A 320 -5.32 -21.58 -5.91
N ALA A 321 -4.98 -22.32 -4.86
CA ALA A 321 -5.60 -22.21 -3.55
C ALA A 321 -5.35 -20.84 -2.92
N GLU A 322 -4.13 -20.33 -3.00
CA GLU A 322 -3.78 -19.02 -2.45
C GLU A 322 -4.38 -17.87 -3.27
N LEU A 323 -4.45 -18.01 -4.60
CA LEU A 323 -5.19 -17.08 -5.45
C LEU A 323 -6.67 -17.07 -5.10
N LEU A 324 -7.31 -18.22 -4.86
CA LEU A 324 -8.73 -18.29 -4.48
C LEU A 324 -9.03 -17.55 -3.18
N LYS A 325 -8.18 -17.71 -2.16
CA LYS A 325 -8.32 -17.01 -0.87
C LYS A 325 -8.24 -15.50 -1.03
N ASN A 326 -7.31 -15.02 -1.87
CA ASN A 326 -7.06 -13.60 -2.04
C ASN A 326 -7.88 -12.96 -3.18
N LEU A 327 -8.67 -13.76 -3.90
CA LEU A 327 -9.40 -13.32 -5.08
C LEU A 327 -10.43 -12.23 -4.73
N TYR A 328 -11.16 -12.39 -3.63
CA TYR A 328 -12.16 -11.41 -3.18
C TYR A 328 -11.54 -10.08 -2.77
N ALA A 329 -10.34 -10.08 -2.19
CA ALA A 329 -9.63 -8.85 -1.85
C ALA A 329 -9.35 -8.00 -3.12
N ALA A 330 -9.02 -8.66 -4.24
CA ALA A 330 -8.83 -7.98 -5.52
C ALA A 330 -10.15 -7.40 -6.10
N GLY A 331 -11.27 -8.09 -5.87
CA GLY A 331 -12.61 -7.58 -6.23
C GLY A 331 -13.00 -6.36 -5.41
N ILE A 332 -12.92 -6.47 -4.09
CA ILE A 332 -13.19 -5.36 -3.15
C ILE A 332 -12.33 -4.14 -3.46
N LEU A 333 -11.04 -4.33 -3.75
CA LEU A 333 -10.16 -3.22 -4.13
C LEU A 333 -10.61 -2.54 -5.42
N ALA A 334 -11.11 -3.29 -6.40
CA ALA A 334 -11.62 -2.73 -7.65
C ALA A 334 -12.90 -1.91 -7.41
N ASP A 335 -13.83 -2.41 -6.61
CA ASP A 335 -15.07 -1.72 -6.28
C ASP A 335 -14.81 -0.48 -5.42
N LEU A 336 -13.92 -0.57 -4.42
CA LEU A 336 -13.48 0.57 -3.63
C LEU A 336 -12.84 1.64 -4.52
N GLN A 337 -11.98 1.23 -5.46
CA GLN A 337 -11.37 2.17 -6.39
C GLN A 337 -12.43 2.87 -7.27
N ALA A 338 -13.44 2.13 -7.75
CA ALA A 338 -14.53 2.69 -8.52
C ALA A 338 -15.35 3.69 -7.68
N SER A 339 -15.65 3.34 -6.43
CA SER A 339 -16.34 4.21 -5.47
C SER A 339 -15.54 5.49 -5.17
N VAL A 340 -14.22 5.39 -4.95
CA VAL A 340 -13.33 6.56 -4.77
C VAL A 340 -13.37 7.45 -6.02
N LYS A 341 -13.27 6.88 -7.23
CA LYS A 341 -13.35 7.66 -8.48
C LYS A 341 -14.70 8.37 -8.64
N GLN A 342 -15.80 7.69 -8.34
CA GLN A 342 -17.15 8.27 -8.38
C GLN A 342 -17.30 9.40 -7.36
N LEU A 343 -16.79 9.20 -6.14
CA LEU A 343 -16.79 10.22 -5.10
C LEU A 343 -16.01 11.47 -5.58
N CYS A 344 -14.77 11.30 -6.02
CA CYS A 344 -13.93 12.38 -6.55
C CYS A 344 -14.61 13.14 -7.71
N GLN A 345 -15.29 12.45 -8.61
CA GLN A 345 -16.05 13.08 -9.69
C GLN A 345 -17.27 13.84 -9.21
N ALA A 346 -18.02 13.30 -8.25
CA ALA A 346 -19.25 13.90 -7.72
C ALA A 346 -18.98 15.13 -6.85
N THR A 347 -17.89 15.12 -6.08
CA THR A 347 -17.51 16.22 -5.17
C THR A 347 -16.46 17.17 -5.76
N ALA A 348 -16.02 16.94 -7.00
CA ALA A 348 -14.88 17.63 -7.59
C ALA A 348 -13.65 17.59 -6.67
N LEU A 349 -13.36 16.44 -6.05
CA LEU A 349 -12.13 16.26 -5.29
C LEU A 349 -11.04 15.73 -6.21
N CYS A 350 -9.86 16.33 -6.14
CA CYS A 350 -8.66 15.87 -6.84
C CYS A 350 -7.73 15.09 -5.91
#